data_AF-A0A958QVJ6-F1
#
_entry.id   AF-A0A958QVJ6-F1
#
_cell.length_a   1.000
_cell.length_b   1.000
_cell.length_c   1.000
_cell.angle_alpha   90.00
_cell.angle_beta   90.00
_cell.angle_gamma   90.00
#
_symmetry.space_group_name_H-M   'P 1'
#
loop_
_entity.id
_entity.type
_entity.pdbx_description
1 polymer ?
#
loop_
_entity_poly.entity_id
_entity_poly.type
_entity_poly.pdbx_seq_one_letter_code
_entity_poly.pdbx_strand_id
1 'polypeptide(L)'
;CYAKCIGLREETEPQIYSAIRFGSVLENVVFDPKSREVNYDDQSITENTRASYPIEFIDNASLPCVGGHPKNIVFLTCDAFGVLPPVAKLTPAQAMYHFISGYTAKVAGTEEGVEEPEATFSACFGAAFMVWHPSKYAEMLAEKMNEHGANAWLVNTGWSGGPYGVGSRMKLKFTRAIIDAIHDGSLEGCNTVTDPVFGFEVPTECNGVPSDILNPKQTWQNAADYDKMARKLAKLFHDNFKQFESGSNDEIVGAGPQLSA
;
A
#
# COMPACT_ATOMS: atom_id res chain seq x y z
N CYS A 1 13.65 -14.69 1.71
CA CYS A 1 13.10 -13.31 1.74
C CYS A 1 14.22 -12.30 2.00
N TYR A 2 13.99 -11.02 1.67
CA TYR A 2 14.91 -9.91 1.96
C TYR A 2 14.14 -8.78 2.68
N ALA A 3 13.89 -8.99 3.98
CA ALA A 3 12.97 -8.20 4.78
C ALA A 3 13.62 -6.94 5.37
N LYS A 4 12.86 -5.85 5.48
CA LYS A 4 13.25 -4.66 6.25
C LYS A 4 13.23 -4.99 7.75
N CYS A 5 14.24 -4.55 8.49
CA CYS A 5 14.42 -4.90 9.91
C CYS A 5 14.20 -3.74 10.88
N ILE A 6 14.10 -2.49 10.39
CA ILE A 6 13.87 -1.34 11.27
C ILE A 6 12.55 -1.50 12.04
N GLY A 7 12.61 -1.36 13.36
CA GLY A 7 11.48 -1.52 14.27
C GLY A 7 10.93 -2.95 14.37
N LEU A 8 11.67 -3.98 13.93
CA LEU A 8 11.22 -5.37 14.01
C LEU A 8 11.05 -5.80 15.47
N ARG A 9 9.91 -6.43 15.78
CA ARG A 9 9.60 -6.99 17.10
C ARG A 9 9.07 -8.40 17.00
N GLU A 10 9.36 -9.23 18.00
CA GLU A 10 8.82 -10.59 18.08
C GLU A 10 7.30 -10.55 18.31
N GLU A 11 6.79 -9.58 19.06
CA GLU A 11 5.38 -9.47 19.42
C GLU A 11 4.49 -9.12 18.21
N THR A 12 4.97 -8.28 17.30
CA THR A 12 4.20 -7.83 16.14
C THR A 12 4.51 -8.62 14.88
N GLU A 13 5.75 -9.08 14.66
CA GLU A 13 6.17 -9.82 13.48
C GLU A 13 6.91 -11.14 13.83
N PRO A 14 6.29 -12.07 14.58
CA PRO A 14 6.96 -13.24 15.15
C PRO A 14 7.62 -14.14 14.10
N GLN A 15 6.99 -14.35 12.95
CA GLN A 15 7.53 -15.22 11.89
C GLN A 15 8.79 -14.63 11.22
N ILE A 16 8.84 -13.31 11.04
CA ILE A 16 10.02 -12.65 10.47
C ILE A 16 11.14 -12.65 11.51
N TYR A 17 10.81 -12.33 12.77
CA TYR A 17 11.77 -12.35 13.87
C TYR A 17 12.39 -13.75 14.06
N SER A 18 11.58 -14.80 14.11
CA SER A 18 12.04 -16.19 14.28
C SER A 18 12.82 -16.72 13.07
N ALA A 19 12.61 -16.15 11.88
CA ALA A 19 13.37 -16.49 10.68
C ALA A 19 14.80 -15.91 10.69
N ILE A 20 15.12 -14.99 11.59
CA ILE A 20 16.49 -14.47 11.73
C ILE A 20 17.26 -15.39 12.68
N ARG A 21 17.99 -16.35 12.09
CA ARG A 21 18.79 -17.35 12.81
C ARG A 21 20.02 -17.74 11.99
N PHE A 22 20.79 -18.73 12.44
CA PHE A 22 21.95 -19.21 11.69
C PHE A 22 21.56 -19.58 10.24
N GLY A 23 22.29 -19.02 9.26
CA GLY A 23 21.97 -19.09 7.83
C GLY A 23 21.36 -17.81 7.26
N SER A 24 20.88 -16.91 8.11
CA SER A 24 20.44 -15.56 7.71
C SER A 24 21.61 -14.59 7.63
N VAL A 25 21.47 -13.55 6.80
CA VAL A 25 22.41 -12.44 6.68
C VAL A 25 21.71 -11.16 7.12
N LEU A 26 22.30 -10.46 8.09
CA LEU A 26 21.86 -9.14 8.52
C LEU A 26 22.74 -8.08 7.87
N GLU A 27 22.11 -7.05 7.32
CA GLU A 27 22.76 -5.98 6.58
C GLU A 27 22.45 -4.63 7.25
N ASN A 28 23.51 -3.89 7.57
CA ASN A 28 23.48 -2.56 8.17
C ASN A 28 22.72 -2.44 9.50
N VAL A 29 22.52 -3.55 10.22
CA VAL A 29 22.00 -3.52 11.59
C VAL A 29 23.10 -3.19 12.59
N VAL A 30 22.73 -2.54 13.70
CA VAL A 30 23.62 -2.34 14.85
C VAL A 30 23.30 -3.41 15.90
N PHE A 31 24.33 -3.95 16.54
CA PHE A 31 24.19 -4.95 17.59
C PHE A 31 25.15 -4.68 18.75
N ASP A 32 24.78 -5.13 19.95
CA ASP A 32 25.66 -4.99 21.11
C ASP A 32 26.89 -5.91 20.95
N PRO A 33 28.13 -5.40 21.09
CA PRO A 33 29.33 -6.19 20.84
C PRO A 33 29.56 -7.33 21.85
N LYS A 34 28.90 -7.30 23.01
CA LYS A 34 29.01 -8.31 24.06
C LYS A 34 27.88 -9.34 23.97
N SER A 35 26.62 -8.92 24.03
CA SER A 35 25.45 -9.82 23.97
C SER A 35 25.17 -10.33 22.56
N ARG A 36 25.64 -9.61 21.54
CA ARG A 36 25.33 -9.84 20.11
C ARG A 36 23.84 -9.66 19.76
N GLU A 37 23.07 -9.10 20.68
CA GLU A 37 21.67 -8.74 20.42
C GLU A 37 21.60 -7.58 19.45
N VAL A 38 20.74 -7.71 18.45
CA VAL A 38 20.53 -6.70 17.42
C VAL A 38 19.58 -5.63 17.95
N ASN A 39 19.98 -4.37 17.82
CA ASN A 39 19.10 -3.24 18.09
C ASN A 39 18.35 -2.88 16.80
N TYR A 40 17.14 -3.42 16.65
CA TYR A 40 16.30 -3.16 15.48
C TYR A 40 15.75 -1.74 15.39
N ASP A 41 15.90 -0.90 16.43
CA ASP A 41 15.52 0.52 16.38
C ASP A 41 16.68 1.44 15.96
N ASP A 42 17.90 0.90 15.88
CA ASP A 42 19.08 1.69 15.54
C ASP A 42 19.16 1.91 14.03
N GLN A 43 19.06 3.17 13.64
CA GLN A 43 19.16 3.65 12.27
C GLN A 43 20.39 4.52 12.01
N SER A 44 21.40 4.46 12.89
CA SER A 44 22.61 5.28 12.78
C SER A 44 23.43 5.02 11.50
N ILE A 45 23.32 3.82 10.93
CA ILE A 45 23.89 3.50 9.60
C ILE A 45 22.89 3.88 8.50
N THR A 46 21.65 3.41 8.61
CA THR A 46 20.56 3.66 7.66
C THR A 46 19.21 3.22 8.23
N GLU A 47 18.11 3.83 7.80
CA GLU A 47 16.77 3.31 8.08
C GLU A 47 16.41 2.07 7.25
N ASN A 48 17.19 1.73 6.22
CA ASN A 48 16.97 0.57 5.34
C ASN A 48 17.75 -0.66 5.82
N THR A 49 17.72 -0.98 7.12
CA THR A 49 18.32 -2.21 7.65
C THR A 49 17.58 -3.44 7.14
N ARG A 50 18.31 -4.54 6.89
CA ARG A 50 17.76 -5.70 6.16
C ARG A 50 18.18 -7.05 6.76
N ALA A 51 17.33 -8.05 6.55
CA ALA A 51 17.62 -9.46 6.80
C ALA A 51 17.31 -10.29 5.55
N SER A 52 18.31 -11.01 5.07
CA SER A 52 18.15 -12.06 4.06
C SER A 52 18.09 -13.42 4.73
N TYR A 53 17.10 -14.23 4.39
CA TYR A 53 16.96 -15.58 4.94
C TYR A 53 16.28 -16.54 3.95
N PRO A 54 16.58 -17.84 4.00
CA PRO A 54 15.89 -18.86 3.20
C PRO A 54 14.37 -18.86 3.46
N ILE A 55 13.57 -19.21 2.45
CA ILE A 55 12.10 -19.22 2.60
C ILE A 55 11.64 -20.29 3.59
N GLU A 56 12.41 -21.36 3.72
CA GLU A 56 12.24 -22.49 4.64
C GLU A 56 12.37 -22.06 6.12
N PHE A 57 12.80 -20.83 6.39
CA PHE A 57 12.83 -20.29 7.75
C PHE A 57 11.48 -19.70 8.17
N ILE A 58 10.51 -19.61 7.27
CA ILE A 58 9.11 -19.27 7.57
C ILE A 58 8.32 -20.57 7.68
N ASP A 59 7.91 -20.93 8.90
CA ASP A 59 7.26 -22.22 9.19
C ASP A 59 5.99 -22.48 8.37
N ASN A 60 5.22 -21.43 8.04
CA ASN A 60 3.99 -21.52 7.27
C ASN A 60 4.18 -21.18 5.78
N ALA A 61 5.40 -21.26 5.25
CA ALA A 61 5.64 -21.06 3.82
C ALA A 61 5.10 -22.24 3.01
N SER A 62 4.47 -21.94 1.87
CA SER A 62 4.08 -22.97 0.90
C SER A 62 5.30 -23.43 0.12
N LEU A 63 5.57 -24.75 0.15
CA LEU A 63 6.64 -25.39 -0.61
C LEU A 63 6.05 -26.50 -1.50
N PRO A 64 6.24 -26.44 -2.84
CA PRO A 64 6.92 -25.39 -3.59
C PRO A 64 6.15 -24.05 -3.53
N CYS A 65 6.87 -22.93 -3.76
CA CYS A 65 6.32 -21.57 -3.75
C CYS A 65 5.41 -21.28 -4.96
N VAL A 66 4.40 -22.12 -5.17
CA VAL A 66 3.45 -22.08 -6.27
C VAL A 66 2.04 -22.16 -5.70
N GLY A 67 1.16 -21.27 -6.13
CA GLY A 67 -0.25 -21.25 -5.75
C GLY A 67 -1.16 -21.33 -6.98
N GLY A 68 -2.47 -21.32 -6.75
CA GLY A 68 -3.46 -21.17 -7.81
C GLY A 68 -3.56 -19.73 -8.32
N HIS A 69 -4.54 -19.47 -9.18
CA HIS A 69 -4.82 -18.12 -9.67
C HIS A 69 -5.31 -17.21 -8.52
N PRO A 70 -4.84 -15.95 -8.42
CA PRO A 70 -5.26 -15.03 -7.38
C PRO A 70 -6.77 -14.75 -7.45
N LYS A 71 -7.46 -14.87 -6.31
CA LYS A 71 -8.84 -14.40 -6.15
C LYS A 71 -8.93 -12.92 -5.77
N ASN A 72 -7.89 -12.43 -5.10
CA ASN A 72 -7.78 -11.05 -4.63
C ASN A 72 -6.41 -10.50 -5.03
N ILE A 73 -6.39 -9.27 -5.54
CA ILE A 73 -5.20 -8.48 -5.85
C ILE A 73 -5.24 -7.24 -4.97
N VAL A 74 -4.18 -7.02 -4.19
CA VAL A 74 -4.12 -5.91 -3.23
C VAL A 74 -3.01 -4.95 -3.62
N PHE A 75 -3.37 -3.71 -3.91
CA PHE A 75 -2.44 -2.61 -4.07
C PHE A 75 -2.23 -1.93 -2.73
N LEU A 76 -0.98 -1.98 -2.24
CA LEU A 76 -0.59 -1.29 -1.03
C LEU A 76 -0.11 0.11 -1.40
N THR A 77 -0.71 1.11 -0.78
CA THR A 77 -0.27 2.50 -0.89
C THR A 77 0.05 3.05 0.49
N CYS A 78 1.11 3.83 0.61
CA CYS A 78 1.44 4.54 1.83
C CYS A 78 1.09 6.01 1.62
N ASP A 79 -0.20 6.37 1.74
CA ASP A 79 -0.65 7.75 1.54
C ASP A 79 -0.32 8.62 2.76
N ALA A 80 0.72 9.46 2.65
CA ALA A 80 1.09 10.41 3.70
C ALA A 80 0.27 11.70 3.68
N PHE A 81 -0.65 11.89 2.72
CA PHE A 81 -1.58 13.01 2.70
C PHE A 81 -2.85 12.72 3.50
N GLY A 82 -3.14 11.45 3.82
CA GLY A 82 -4.27 11.04 4.66
C GLY A 82 -5.63 11.16 3.97
N VAL A 83 -5.65 11.02 2.64
CA VAL A 83 -6.83 11.17 1.78
C VAL A 83 -7.46 9.83 1.46
N LEU A 84 -6.66 8.82 1.11
CA LEU A 84 -7.16 7.54 0.62
C LEU A 84 -7.83 6.72 1.74
N PRO A 85 -8.95 6.03 1.46
CA PRO A 85 -9.62 5.17 2.44
C PRO A 85 -8.70 4.04 2.90
N PRO A 86 -8.89 3.52 4.13
CA PRO A 86 -8.15 2.34 4.60
C PRO A 86 -8.23 1.15 3.65
N VAL A 87 -9.40 0.96 3.03
CA VAL A 87 -9.65 -0.04 2.00
C VAL A 87 -10.69 0.46 1.01
N ALA A 88 -10.49 0.13 -0.26
CA ALA A 88 -11.44 0.38 -1.35
C ALA A 88 -11.46 -0.82 -2.29
N LYS A 89 -12.64 -1.20 -2.77
CA LYS A 89 -12.79 -2.11 -3.91
C LYS A 89 -12.66 -1.31 -5.20
N LEU A 90 -11.87 -1.83 -6.12
CA LEU A 90 -11.60 -1.20 -7.42
C LEU A 90 -12.35 -1.93 -8.53
N THR A 91 -12.90 -1.18 -9.47
CA THR A 91 -13.29 -1.74 -10.78
C THR A 91 -12.04 -2.17 -11.55
N PRO A 92 -12.14 -3.05 -12.58
CA PRO A 92 -10.99 -3.40 -13.41
C PRO A 92 -10.27 -2.18 -14.01
N ALA A 93 -11.02 -1.19 -14.50
CA ALA A 93 -10.47 0.04 -15.05
C ALA A 93 -9.72 0.87 -13.99
N GLN A 94 -10.28 1.02 -12.79
CA GLN A 94 -9.59 1.66 -11.66
C GLN A 94 -8.34 0.88 -11.26
N ALA A 95 -8.41 -0.44 -11.26
CA ALA A 95 -7.25 -1.28 -10.94
C ALA A 95 -6.11 -1.05 -11.93
N MET A 96 -6.39 -0.96 -13.23
CA MET A 96 -5.39 -0.62 -14.24
C MET A 96 -4.84 0.79 -14.06
N TYR A 97 -5.70 1.80 -13.83
CA TYR A 97 -5.27 3.18 -13.61
C TYR A 97 -4.33 3.30 -12.40
N HIS A 98 -4.70 2.69 -11.27
CA HIS A 98 -3.91 2.72 -10.04
C HIS A 98 -2.65 1.85 -10.13
N PHE A 99 -2.68 0.76 -10.88
CA PHE A 99 -1.50 -0.05 -11.17
C PHE A 99 -0.48 0.73 -12.01
N ILE A 100 -0.91 1.38 -13.10
CA ILE A 100 -0.04 2.24 -13.92
C ILE A 100 0.47 3.43 -13.11
N SER A 101 -0.37 4.03 -12.27
CA SER A 101 0.03 5.16 -11.43
C SER A 101 1.06 4.74 -10.37
N GLY A 102 0.84 3.60 -9.71
CA GLY A 102 1.73 3.07 -8.68
C GLY A 102 2.01 4.06 -7.56
N TYR A 103 0.95 4.70 -7.07
CA TYR A 103 1.04 5.78 -6.09
C TYR A 103 1.42 5.28 -4.70
N THR A 104 2.42 5.92 -4.13
CA THR A 104 2.80 5.87 -2.71
C THR A 104 3.30 7.26 -2.29
N ALA A 105 3.56 7.48 -1.00
CA ALA A 105 4.23 8.71 -0.56
C ALA A 105 5.56 8.39 0.10
N LYS A 106 6.53 9.27 -0.12
CA LYS A 106 7.74 9.35 0.69
C LYS A 106 7.41 10.09 1.97
N VAL A 107 7.85 9.52 3.09
CA VAL A 107 7.61 10.07 4.42
C VAL A 107 8.80 10.95 4.79
N ALA A 108 8.52 12.15 5.31
CA ALA A 108 9.57 13.07 5.75
C ALA A 108 10.49 12.41 6.79
N GLY A 109 11.80 12.59 6.63
CA GLY A 109 12.83 12.01 7.49
C GLY A 109 13.31 10.60 7.11
N THR A 110 12.61 9.91 6.20
CA THR A 110 13.02 8.55 5.77
C THR A 110 13.95 8.51 4.55
N GLU A 111 14.07 9.65 3.86
CA GLU A 111 15.00 9.86 2.74
C GLU A 111 15.71 11.20 2.89
N GLU A 112 16.98 11.25 2.49
CA GLU A 112 17.81 12.46 2.56
C GLU A 112 17.17 13.60 1.72
N GLY A 113 16.82 14.71 2.38
CA GLY A 113 16.25 15.90 1.73
C GLY A 113 14.72 15.98 1.69
N VAL A 114 13.98 15.03 2.27
CA VAL A 114 12.50 15.07 2.32
C VAL A 114 12.03 15.66 3.66
N GLU A 115 11.63 16.93 3.65
CA GLU A 115 11.10 17.65 4.83
C GLU A 115 9.57 17.62 4.95
N GLU A 116 8.86 17.46 3.83
CA GLU A 116 7.39 17.34 3.75
C GLU A 116 6.98 16.07 2.98
N PRO A 117 5.76 15.53 3.20
CA PRO A 117 5.25 14.40 2.42
C PRO A 117 5.28 14.68 0.92
N GLU A 118 5.97 13.81 0.18
CA GLU A 118 6.06 13.90 -1.27
C GLU A 118 5.32 12.72 -1.92
N ALA A 119 4.41 13.03 -2.84
CA ALA A 119 3.76 12.01 -3.66
C ALA A 119 4.78 11.38 -4.60
N THR A 120 4.88 10.05 -4.57
CA THR A 120 5.75 9.28 -5.47
C THR A 120 4.90 8.34 -6.30
N PHE A 121 5.09 8.40 -7.61
CA PHE A 121 4.42 7.53 -8.56
C PHE A 121 5.46 6.58 -9.17
N SER A 122 5.39 5.32 -8.79
CA SER A 122 6.28 4.27 -9.29
C SER A 122 5.44 3.30 -10.10
N ALA A 123 5.36 3.54 -11.41
CA ALA A 123 4.51 2.76 -12.31
C ALA A 123 4.62 1.24 -12.06
N CYS A 124 3.45 0.57 -12.05
CA CYS A 124 3.31 -0.86 -11.73
C CYS A 124 3.84 -1.25 -10.34
N PHE A 125 3.93 -0.28 -9.41
CA PHE A 125 4.57 -0.39 -8.09
C PHE A 125 6.04 -0.83 -8.14
N GLY A 126 6.71 -0.64 -9.28
CA GLY A 126 8.02 -1.23 -9.54
C GLY A 126 8.78 -0.60 -10.71
N ALA A 127 8.58 0.70 -10.98
CA ALA A 127 9.11 1.38 -12.17
C ALA A 127 10.60 1.12 -12.43
N ALA A 128 11.41 1.04 -11.37
CA ALA A 128 12.85 0.79 -11.46
C ALA A 128 13.23 -0.55 -12.11
N PHE A 129 12.28 -1.49 -12.24
CA PHE A 129 12.50 -2.84 -12.78
C PHE A 129 11.74 -3.10 -14.08
N MET A 130 11.01 -2.10 -14.59
CA MET A 130 10.15 -2.25 -15.75
C MET A 130 10.94 -2.15 -17.05
N VAL A 131 10.62 -3.02 -18.01
CA VAL A 131 11.28 -3.07 -19.32
C VAL A 131 10.38 -2.53 -20.44
N TRP A 132 9.09 -2.86 -20.40
CA TRP A 132 8.11 -2.34 -21.34
C TRP A 132 7.38 -1.11 -20.79
N HIS A 133 6.59 -0.48 -21.65
CA HIS A 133 5.65 0.55 -21.23
C HIS A 133 4.67 0.00 -20.17
N PRO A 134 4.35 0.75 -19.09
CA PRO A 134 3.46 0.30 -18.02
C PRO A 134 2.12 -0.25 -18.48
N SER A 135 1.51 0.35 -19.52
CA SER A 135 0.22 -0.09 -20.07
C SER A 135 0.23 -1.56 -20.51
N LYS A 136 1.35 -2.07 -21.02
CA LYS A 136 1.45 -3.48 -21.41
C LYS A 136 1.26 -4.42 -20.21
N TYR A 137 1.83 -4.06 -19.06
CA TYR A 137 1.68 -4.86 -17.84
C TYR A 137 0.27 -4.71 -17.24
N ALA A 138 -0.32 -3.52 -17.36
CA ALA A 138 -1.69 -3.28 -16.94
C ALA A 138 -2.71 -4.09 -17.77
N GLU A 139 -2.53 -4.17 -19.09
CA GLU A 139 -3.32 -5.02 -19.98
C GLU A 139 -3.20 -6.50 -19.58
N MET A 140 -1.98 -7.00 -19.38
CA MET A 140 -1.75 -8.37 -18.93
C MET A 140 -2.41 -8.66 -17.58
N LEU A 141 -2.38 -7.70 -16.65
CA LEU A 141 -3.06 -7.81 -15.36
C LEU A 141 -4.58 -7.88 -15.52
N ALA A 142 -5.16 -6.99 -16.33
CA ALA A 142 -6.59 -6.95 -16.58
C ALA A 142 -7.12 -8.21 -17.27
N GLU A 143 -6.39 -8.72 -18.27
CA GLU A 143 -6.70 -10.00 -18.91
C GLU A 143 -6.76 -11.13 -17.88
N LYS A 144 -5.76 -11.21 -16.99
CA LYS A 144 -5.72 -12.24 -15.94
C LYS A 144 -6.80 -12.07 -14.88
N MET A 145 -7.10 -10.84 -14.50
CA MET A 145 -8.21 -10.55 -13.58
C MET A 145 -9.55 -11.00 -14.15
N ASN A 146 -9.81 -10.66 -15.42
CA ASN A 146 -11.05 -11.04 -16.11
C ASN A 146 -11.16 -12.55 -16.32
N GLU A 147 -10.08 -13.21 -16.73
CA GLU A 147 -10.04 -14.66 -16.95
C GLU A 147 -10.34 -15.45 -15.68
N HIS A 148 -9.89 -14.95 -14.52
CA HIS A 148 -9.96 -15.68 -13.25
C HIS A 148 -10.99 -15.11 -12.26
N GLY A 149 -11.70 -14.04 -12.63
CA GLY A 149 -12.68 -13.37 -11.76
C GLY A 149 -12.05 -12.80 -10.48
N ALA A 150 -10.83 -12.23 -10.58
CA ALA A 150 -10.12 -11.70 -9.44
C ALA A 150 -10.64 -10.32 -9.03
N ASN A 151 -10.85 -10.12 -7.73
CA ASN A 151 -11.17 -8.82 -7.15
C ASN A 151 -9.90 -7.97 -6.94
N ALA A 152 -9.97 -6.66 -7.18
CA ALA A 152 -8.89 -5.72 -6.89
C ALA A 152 -9.25 -4.80 -5.72
N TRP A 153 -8.27 -4.58 -4.84
CA TRP A 153 -8.40 -3.78 -3.64
C TRP A 153 -7.26 -2.77 -3.54
N LEU A 154 -7.58 -1.54 -3.13
CA LEU A 154 -6.60 -0.55 -2.71
C LEU A 154 -6.60 -0.49 -1.18
N VAL A 155 -5.44 -0.69 -0.56
CA VAL A 155 -5.31 -0.66 0.91
C VAL A 155 -4.29 0.41 1.30
N ASN A 156 -4.78 1.42 2.05
CA ASN A 156 -3.93 2.48 2.58
C ASN A 156 -3.23 2.01 3.88
N THR A 157 -1.91 1.94 3.81
CA THR A 157 -0.98 1.60 4.90
C THR A 157 -0.23 2.84 5.43
N GLY A 158 -0.56 4.00 4.90
CA GLY A 158 -0.03 5.32 5.24
C GLY A 158 -0.80 5.97 6.39
N TRP A 159 -1.26 7.20 6.20
CA TRP A 159 -1.85 8.05 7.23
C TRP A 159 -3.38 8.11 7.13
N SER A 160 -4.00 8.42 8.27
CA SER A 160 -5.42 8.73 8.43
C SER A 160 -5.59 9.86 9.46
N GLY A 161 -6.70 10.61 9.38
CA GLY A 161 -6.99 11.74 10.27
C GLY A 161 -6.29 13.05 9.90
N GLY A 162 -5.58 13.10 8.77
CA GLY A 162 -4.80 14.25 8.33
C GLY A 162 -3.50 13.83 7.62
N PRO A 163 -2.76 14.79 7.07
CA PRO A 163 -1.44 14.52 6.49
C PRO A 163 -0.43 14.15 7.57
N TYR A 164 0.74 13.66 7.18
CA TYR A 164 1.88 13.48 8.06
C TYR A 164 2.12 14.71 8.95
N GLY A 165 2.44 14.48 10.22
CA GLY A 165 2.59 15.54 11.23
C GLY A 165 1.29 15.99 11.91
N VAL A 166 0.13 15.69 11.32
CA VAL A 166 -1.20 15.97 11.89
C VAL A 166 -1.97 14.67 12.15
N GLY A 167 -2.11 13.84 11.12
CA GLY A 167 -2.73 12.54 11.21
C GLY A 167 -1.80 11.51 11.85
N SER A 168 -2.29 10.27 11.93
CA SER A 168 -1.52 9.14 12.44
C SER A 168 -1.42 8.03 11.40
N ARG A 169 -0.30 7.30 11.43
CA ARG A 169 -0.12 6.14 10.57
C ARG A 169 -1.15 5.06 10.92
N MET A 170 -1.70 4.41 9.89
CA MET A 170 -2.61 3.29 10.01
C MET A 170 -2.00 2.21 10.90
N LYS A 171 -2.72 1.86 11.96
CA LYS A 171 -2.27 0.84 12.91
C LYS A 171 -2.23 -0.51 12.18
N LEU A 172 -1.12 -1.23 12.30
CA LEU A 172 -0.94 -2.54 11.66
C LEU A 172 -2.08 -3.52 11.95
N LYS A 173 -2.65 -3.48 13.17
CA LYS A 173 -3.81 -4.31 13.54
C LYS A 173 -5.04 -4.05 12.65
N PHE A 174 -5.27 -2.80 12.22
CA PHE A 174 -6.40 -2.46 11.35
C PHE A 174 -6.13 -2.91 9.92
N THR A 175 -4.92 -2.71 9.41
CA THR A 175 -4.53 -3.25 8.10
C THR A 175 -4.65 -4.78 8.07
N ARG A 176 -4.23 -5.48 9.13
CA ARG A 176 -4.42 -6.94 9.23
C ARG A 176 -5.89 -7.34 9.21
N ALA A 177 -6.72 -6.67 10.01
CA ALA A 177 -8.16 -6.92 10.01
C ALA A 177 -8.81 -6.70 8.63
N ILE A 178 -8.36 -5.68 7.88
CA ILE A 178 -8.78 -5.45 6.49
C ILE A 178 -8.36 -6.61 5.59
N ILE A 179 -7.10 -7.06 5.68
CA ILE A 179 -6.62 -8.19 4.86
C ILE A 179 -7.37 -9.49 5.20
N ASP A 180 -7.65 -9.73 6.49
CA ASP A 180 -8.46 -10.87 6.93
C ASP A 180 -9.88 -10.78 6.35
N ALA A 181 -10.48 -9.59 6.36
CA ALA A 181 -11.81 -9.34 5.80
C ALA A 181 -11.87 -9.46 4.26
N ILE A 182 -10.74 -9.24 3.56
CA ILE A 182 -10.59 -9.54 2.12
C ILE A 182 -10.52 -11.05 1.90
N HIS A 183 -9.79 -11.77 2.75
CA HIS A 183 -9.60 -13.21 2.61
C HIS A 183 -10.86 -14.02 2.96
N ASP A 184 -11.61 -13.60 3.99
CA ASP A 184 -12.85 -14.27 4.42
C ASP A 184 -14.07 -13.90 3.56
N GLY A 185 -13.94 -12.92 2.67
CA GLY A 185 -14.96 -12.47 1.73
C GLY A 185 -15.99 -11.50 2.32
N SER A 186 -15.84 -11.11 3.58
CA SER A 186 -16.78 -10.21 4.28
C SER A 186 -16.88 -8.83 3.61
N LEU A 187 -15.80 -8.30 3.05
CA LEU A 187 -15.82 -7.03 2.31
C LEU A 187 -16.48 -7.13 0.93
N GLU A 188 -16.60 -8.32 0.33
CA GLU A 188 -17.22 -8.48 -0.98
C GLU A 188 -18.74 -8.31 -0.93
N GLY A 189 -19.37 -8.70 0.18
CA GLY A 189 -20.81 -8.58 0.42
C GLY A 189 -21.23 -7.34 1.23
N CYS A 190 -20.29 -6.50 1.64
CA CYS A 190 -20.55 -5.33 2.48
C CYS A 190 -21.18 -4.18 1.67
N ASN A 191 -22.02 -3.37 2.33
CA ASN A 191 -22.48 -2.10 1.76
C ASN A 191 -21.30 -1.15 1.54
N THR A 192 -21.27 -0.49 0.39
CA THR A 192 -20.22 0.47 0.02
C THR A 192 -20.79 1.86 -0.21
N VAL A 193 -19.92 2.86 -0.07
CA VAL A 193 -20.17 4.25 -0.48
C VAL A 193 -19.13 4.63 -1.52
N THR A 194 -19.57 5.29 -2.59
CA THR A 194 -18.68 5.78 -3.62
C THR A 194 -17.89 6.99 -3.10
N ASP A 195 -16.56 6.92 -3.15
CA ASP A 195 -15.72 8.07 -2.88
C ASP A 195 -15.96 9.16 -3.96
N PRO A 196 -16.27 10.40 -3.58
CA PRO A 196 -16.67 11.44 -4.53
C PRO A 196 -15.53 11.95 -5.41
N VAL A 197 -14.27 11.77 -4.99
CA VAL A 197 -13.09 12.27 -5.70
C VAL A 197 -12.49 11.16 -6.57
N PHE A 198 -12.33 9.96 -6.05
CA PHE A 198 -11.67 8.85 -6.72
C PHE A 198 -12.65 7.84 -7.35
N GLY A 199 -13.93 7.90 -6.99
CA GLY A 199 -14.96 6.98 -7.49
C GLY A 199 -14.84 5.55 -6.94
N PHE A 200 -14.03 5.33 -5.92
CA PHE A 200 -13.83 4.01 -5.31
C PHE A 200 -15.07 3.52 -4.59
N GLU A 201 -15.28 2.21 -4.53
CA GLU A 201 -16.26 1.61 -3.62
C GLU A 201 -15.62 1.39 -2.24
N VAL A 202 -15.99 2.23 -1.27
CA VAL A 202 -15.45 2.17 0.09
C VAL A 202 -16.41 1.40 1.00
N PRO A 203 -16.00 0.28 1.62
CA PRO A 203 -16.84 -0.44 2.58
C PRO A 203 -17.27 0.45 3.74
N THR A 204 -18.54 0.34 4.14
CA THR A 204 -19.10 1.10 5.27
C THR A 204 -18.76 0.49 6.63
N GLU A 205 -18.39 -0.78 6.66
CA GLU A 205 -17.97 -1.52 7.84
C GLU A 205 -16.87 -2.53 7.51
N CYS A 206 -16.04 -2.84 8.50
CA CYS A 206 -15.03 -3.88 8.44
C CYS A 206 -14.78 -4.37 9.86
N ASN A 207 -14.97 -5.66 10.12
CA ASN A 207 -14.80 -6.20 11.47
C ASN A 207 -13.37 -5.92 11.98
N GLY A 208 -13.24 -5.54 13.26
CA GLY A 208 -11.95 -5.17 13.85
C GLY A 208 -11.40 -3.78 13.48
N VAL A 209 -12.14 -3.01 12.66
CA VAL A 209 -11.77 -1.65 12.22
C VAL A 209 -12.88 -0.68 12.64
N PRO A 210 -12.58 0.43 13.33
CA PRO A 210 -13.59 1.44 13.64
C PRO A 210 -14.23 2.01 12.36
N SER A 211 -15.57 2.07 12.32
CA SER A 211 -16.32 2.57 11.16
C SER A 211 -15.89 3.97 10.73
N ASP A 212 -15.61 4.84 11.70
CA ASP A 212 -15.30 6.25 11.47
C ASP A 212 -14.00 6.43 10.66
N ILE A 213 -13.08 5.46 10.72
CA ILE A 213 -11.83 5.52 9.95
C ILE A 213 -11.97 5.06 8.50
N LEU A 214 -13.04 4.32 8.18
CA LEU A 214 -13.32 3.88 6.81
C LEU A 214 -13.72 5.05 5.90
N ASN A 215 -14.21 6.15 6.47
CA ASN A 215 -14.45 7.40 5.78
C ASN A 215 -13.37 8.44 6.14
N PRO A 216 -12.32 8.61 5.32
CA PRO A 216 -11.23 9.54 5.60
C PRO A 216 -11.70 10.94 5.95
N LYS A 217 -12.72 11.47 5.26
CA LYS A 217 -13.24 12.82 5.52
C LYS A 217 -13.72 13.02 6.95
N GLN A 218 -14.29 11.98 7.57
CA GLN A 218 -14.79 12.03 8.95
C GLN A 218 -13.67 11.98 9.98
N THR A 219 -12.49 11.49 9.61
CA THR A 219 -11.32 11.44 10.50
C THR A 219 -10.58 12.77 10.62
N TRP A 220 -10.78 13.68 9.66
CA TRP A 220 -10.14 14.98 9.66
C TRP A 220 -10.86 15.95 10.60
N GLN A 221 -10.11 16.74 11.36
CA GLN A 221 -10.68 17.78 12.23
C GLN A 221 -11.49 18.82 11.45
N ASN A 222 -11.09 19.09 10.19
CA ASN A 222 -11.76 20.02 9.30
C ASN A 222 -12.00 19.38 7.93
N ALA A 223 -13.27 19.16 7.61
CA ALA A 223 -13.70 18.56 6.34
C ALA A 223 -13.29 19.37 5.10
N ALA A 224 -13.15 20.70 5.21
CA ALA A 224 -12.71 21.54 4.10
C ALA A 224 -11.21 21.35 3.80
N ASP A 225 -10.39 21.07 4.82
CA ASP A 225 -8.97 20.77 4.64
C ASP A 225 -8.79 19.40 3.98
N TYR A 226 -9.63 18.42 4.32
CA TYR A 226 -9.72 17.15 3.59
C TYR A 226 -10.04 17.40 2.12
N ASP A 227 -11.10 18.15 1.80
CA ASP A 227 -11.53 18.39 0.42
C ASP A 227 -10.43 19.10 -0.41
N LYS A 228 -9.72 20.05 0.21
CA LYS A 228 -8.56 20.70 -0.42
C LYS A 228 -7.43 19.71 -0.69
N MET A 229 -7.13 18.82 0.25
CA MET A 229 -6.07 17.83 0.10
C MET A 229 -6.44 16.75 -0.92
N ALA A 230 -7.69 16.29 -0.91
CA ALA A 230 -8.19 15.31 -1.86
C ALA A 230 -8.11 15.84 -3.30
N ARG A 231 -8.52 17.10 -3.53
CA ARG A 231 -8.34 17.76 -4.84
C ARG A 231 -6.87 17.94 -5.23
N LYS A 232 -5.98 18.25 -4.27
CA LYS A 232 -4.54 18.31 -4.52
C LYS A 232 -4.02 16.94 -4.97
N LEU A 233 -4.37 15.88 -4.26
CA LEU A 233 -3.93 14.52 -4.59
C LEU A 233 -4.50 14.07 -5.95
N ALA A 234 -5.78 14.31 -6.22
CA ALA A 234 -6.40 14.04 -7.52
C ALA A 234 -5.66 14.72 -8.67
N LYS A 235 -5.27 15.98 -8.50
CA LYS A 235 -4.46 16.71 -9.48
C LYS A 235 -3.09 16.06 -9.71
N LEU A 236 -2.42 15.61 -8.65
CA LEU A 236 -1.13 14.92 -8.77
C LEU A 236 -1.26 13.60 -9.56
N PHE A 237 -2.35 12.85 -9.35
CA PHE A 237 -2.66 11.66 -10.16
C PHE A 237 -2.82 12.01 -11.64
N HIS A 238 -3.63 13.03 -11.95
CA HIS A 238 -3.80 13.51 -13.33
C HIS A 238 -2.50 13.95 -13.98
N ASP A 239 -1.73 14.80 -13.28
CA ASP A 239 -0.48 15.33 -13.81
C ASP A 239 0.55 14.21 -14.05
N ASN A 240 0.60 13.20 -13.16
CA ASN A 240 1.41 12.01 -13.36
C ASN A 240 0.92 11.15 -14.54
N PHE A 241 -0.40 10.97 -14.69
CA PHE A 241 -0.94 10.03 -15.67
C PHE A 241 -0.79 10.49 -17.13
N LYS A 242 -0.67 11.80 -17.36
CA LYS A 242 -0.44 12.39 -18.70
C LYS A 242 0.67 11.70 -19.51
N GLN A 243 1.72 11.22 -18.83
CA GLN A 243 2.83 10.55 -19.50
C GLN A 243 2.48 9.15 -20.05
N PHE A 244 1.36 8.57 -19.62
CA PHE A 244 0.89 7.23 -19.99
C PHE A 244 -0.37 7.25 -20.88
N GLU A 245 -0.98 8.41 -21.10
CA GLU A 245 -2.24 8.55 -21.85
C GLU A 245 -2.13 7.98 -23.26
N SER A 246 -1.04 8.24 -23.98
CA SER A 246 -0.86 7.78 -25.38
C SER A 246 -0.78 6.27 -25.53
N GLY A 247 -0.46 5.54 -24.45
CA GLY A 247 -0.41 4.09 -24.40
C GLY A 247 -1.57 3.45 -23.65
N SER A 248 -2.56 4.23 -23.22
CA SER A 248 -3.69 3.74 -22.42
C SER A 248 -5.01 3.97 -23.15
N ASN A 249 -5.98 3.07 -22.97
CA ASN A 249 -7.30 3.23 -23.57
C ASN A 249 -8.17 4.22 -22.77
N ASP A 250 -9.26 4.69 -23.38
CA ASP A 250 -10.16 5.69 -22.79
C ASP A 250 -10.81 5.23 -21.47
N GLU A 251 -11.03 3.91 -21.33
CA GLU A 251 -11.61 3.33 -20.12
C GLU A 251 -10.67 3.49 -18.91
N ILE A 252 -9.37 3.23 -19.10
CA ILE A 252 -8.35 3.43 -18.08
C ILE A 252 -8.22 4.92 -17.76
N VAL A 253 -8.10 5.77 -18.78
CA VAL A 253 -7.95 7.23 -18.59
C VAL A 253 -9.15 7.81 -17.83
N GLY A 254 -10.36 7.35 -18.16
CA GLY A 254 -11.60 7.76 -17.50
C GLY A 254 -11.79 7.24 -16.07
N ALA A 255 -11.02 6.22 -15.65
CA ALA A 255 -11.09 5.64 -14.32
C ALA A 255 -10.26 6.39 -13.25
N GLY A 256 -9.56 7.46 -13.65
CA GLY A 256 -8.86 8.34 -12.72
C GLY A 256 -9.78 9.20 -11.84
N PRO A 257 -9.22 9.91 -10.86
CA PRO A 257 -10.00 10.75 -9.95
C PRO A 257 -10.66 11.95 -10.67
N GLN A 258 -11.77 12.43 -10.16
CA GLN A 258 -12.54 13.56 -10.66
C GLN A 258 -12.06 14.88 -10.03
N LEU A 259 -11.70 15.85 -10.87
CA LEU A 259 -11.18 17.15 -10.41
C LEU A 259 -12.28 18.15 -9.99
N SER A 260 -13.54 17.89 -10.35
CA SER A 260 -14.67 18.82 -10.18
C SER A 260 -15.64 18.46 -9.04
N ALA A 261 -15.24 17.57 -8.13
CA ALA A 261 -16.05 17.18 -6.96
C ALA A 261 -15.93 18.16 -5.78
#